data_AF-A0A0C1FWN3-F1
#
_entry.id   AF-A0A0C1FWN3-F1
#
_cell.length_a   1.000
_cell.length_b   1.000
_cell.length_c   1.000
_cell.angle_alpha   90.00
_cell.angle_beta   90.00
_cell.angle_gamma   90.00
#
_symmetry.space_group_name_H-M   'P 1'
#
loop_
_entity.id
_entity.type
_entity.pdbx_description
1 polymer ?
#
loop_
_entity_poly.entity_id
_entity_poly.type
_entity_poly.pdbx_seq_one_letter_code
_entity_poly.pdbx_strand_id
1 'polypeptide(L)'
;MNPKSQPVRSWTSLTPREYTDIVPIVIKNAKRHFLCADILAQNDQSQNAISHLILGSEELVKSFWCLLMSRNINLKQLPWFTKLFYNHKVRHELLKDFFSVYLFVFNSTLPTRSKGDSLLKNIQILLSRSVSAYGNYNWWKRADDLKQQTFYVDFKDGILDPSSFTKADYHIALNYITLFKEDMGKLIAKVNSLSDQELHNLIDEFQFFEIDKLRQEAYKSR
;
A
#
# COMPACT_ATOMS: atom_id res chain seq x y z
N MET A 1 17.47 -30.52 21.04
CA MET A 1 16.96 -29.42 20.18
C MET A 1 17.36 -28.11 20.85
N ASN A 2 18.20 -27.30 20.20
CA ASN A 2 18.58 -25.98 20.72
C ASN A 2 17.36 -25.05 20.58
N PRO A 3 16.89 -24.38 21.64
CA PRO A 3 15.85 -23.36 21.48
C PRO A 3 16.43 -22.27 20.59
N LYS A 4 15.84 -22.03 19.42
CA LYS A 4 16.19 -20.89 18.58
C LYS A 4 15.99 -19.65 19.43
N SER A 5 17.08 -19.03 19.86
CA SER A 5 17.07 -17.75 20.57
C SER A 5 16.22 -16.78 19.76
N GLN A 6 15.14 -16.27 20.36
CA GLN A 6 14.38 -15.21 19.70
C GLN A 6 15.34 -14.07 19.35
N PRO A 7 15.21 -13.44 18.17
CA PRO A 7 16.09 -12.34 17.80
C PRO A 7 15.99 -11.23 18.86
N VAL A 8 17.14 -10.87 19.43
CA VAL A 8 17.31 -9.89 20.52
C VAL A 8 16.86 -8.47 20.12
N ARG A 9 16.58 -8.23 18.82
CA ARG A 9 16.12 -6.95 18.27
C ARG A 9 14.90 -7.13 17.37
N SER A 10 13.93 -6.24 17.53
CA SER A 10 12.70 -6.16 16.73
C SER A 10 12.70 -4.91 15.83
N TRP A 11 11.79 -4.87 14.86
CA TRP A 11 11.61 -3.70 13.98
C TRP A 11 11.40 -2.39 14.76
N THR A 12 10.71 -2.44 15.90
CA THR A 12 10.43 -1.25 16.72
C THR A 12 11.64 -0.73 17.49
N SER A 13 12.70 -1.54 17.62
CA SER A 13 13.96 -1.17 18.28
C SER A 13 14.95 -0.44 17.37
N LEU A 14 14.64 -0.35 16.07
CA LEU A 14 15.53 0.28 15.09
C LEU A 14 15.58 1.81 15.26
N THR A 15 16.77 2.35 15.01
CA THR A 15 17.08 3.78 14.92
C THR A 15 16.76 4.31 13.52
N PRO A 16 16.60 5.63 13.34
CA PRO A 16 16.40 6.25 12.03
C PRO A 16 17.49 5.86 11.02
N ARG A 17 18.76 5.85 11.44
CA ARG A 17 19.88 5.44 10.60
C ARG A 17 19.76 3.97 10.14
N GLU A 18 19.38 3.07 11.03
CA GLU A 18 19.16 1.66 10.65
C GLU A 18 17.98 1.53 9.68
N TYR A 19 16.93 2.35 9.83
CA TYR A 19 15.88 2.42 8.83
C TYR A 19 16.40 2.92 7.48
N THR A 20 17.30 3.91 7.44
CA THR A 20 17.95 4.36 6.20
C THR A 20 18.62 3.19 5.46
N ASP A 21 19.33 2.33 6.19
CA ASP A 21 20.02 1.16 5.63
C ASP A 21 19.04 0.08 5.15
N ILE A 22 17.89 -0.05 5.81
CA ILE A 22 16.88 -1.07 5.52
C ILE A 22 15.96 -0.70 4.36
N VAL A 23 15.61 0.59 4.19
CA VAL A 23 14.74 1.07 3.09
C VAL A 23 15.11 0.49 1.72
N PRO A 24 16.37 0.57 1.24
CA PRO A 24 16.73 0.03 -0.07
C PRO A 24 16.58 -1.49 -0.14
N ILE A 25 16.75 -2.21 0.97
CA ILE A 25 16.58 -3.67 1.04
C ILE A 25 15.11 -4.05 0.85
N VAL A 26 14.20 -3.35 1.54
CA VAL A 26 12.74 -3.59 1.43
C VAL A 26 12.24 -3.22 0.04
N ILE A 27 12.70 -2.09 -0.53
CA ILE A 27 12.37 -1.71 -1.91
C ILE A 27 12.86 -2.77 -2.90
N LYS A 28 14.08 -3.28 -2.73
CA LYS A 28 14.61 -4.37 -3.57
C LYS A 28 13.76 -5.63 -3.45
N ASN A 29 13.24 -5.92 -2.25
CA ASN A 29 12.34 -7.06 -2.05
C ASN A 29 11.01 -6.87 -2.80
N ALA A 30 10.39 -5.69 -2.70
CA ALA A 30 9.19 -5.35 -3.47
C ALA A 30 9.43 -5.52 -4.99
N LYS A 31 10.54 -5.00 -5.49
CA LYS A 31 10.94 -5.13 -6.90
C LYS A 31 11.11 -6.60 -7.34
N ARG A 32 11.70 -7.45 -6.49
CA ARG A 32 11.79 -8.89 -6.78
C ARG A 32 10.42 -9.54 -6.90
N HIS A 33 9.48 -9.21 -6.03
CA HIS A 33 8.11 -9.74 -6.16
C HIS A 33 7.45 -9.31 -7.47
N PHE A 34 7.59 -8.05 -7.89
CA PHE A 34 7.06 -7.61 -9.18
C PHE A 34 7.74 -8.30 -10.37
N LEU A 35 9.05 -8.55 -10.30
CA LEU A 35 9.76 -9.31 -11.33
C LEU A 35 9.28 -10.78 -11.37
N CYS A 36 9.11 -11.41 -10.21
CA CYS A 36 8.54 -12.76 -10.14
C CYS A 36 7.14 -12.79 -10.78
N ALA A 37 6.30 -11.78 -10.53
CA ALA A 37 4.98 -11.70 -11.13
C ALA A 37 5.04 -11.65 -12.67
N ASP A 38 5.94 -10.86 -13.23
CA ASP A 38 6.14 -10.78 -14.69
C ASP A 38 6.59 -12.14 -15.27
N ILE A 39 7.61 -12.76 -14.67
CA ILE A 39 8.11 -14.09 -15.09
C ILE A 39 6.99 -15.13 -15.01
N LEU A 40 6.21 -15.15 -13.92
CA LEU A 40 5.12 -16.10 -13.74
C LEU A 40 4.01 -15.89 -14.79
N ALA A 41 3.64 -14.65 -15.07
CA ALA A 41 2.63 -14.34 -16.08
C ALA A 41 3.07 -14.77 -17.50
N GLN A 42 4.36 -14.60 -17.83
CA GLN A 42 4.94 -15.06 -19.09
C GLN A 42 4.94 -16.58 -19.24
N ASN A 43 4.88 -17.33 -18.13
CA ASN A 43 4.83 -18.79 -18.09
C ASN A 43 3.42 -19.32 -17.78
N ASP A 44 2.39 -18.56 -18.14
CA ASP A 44 0.97 -18.91 -17.97
C ASP A 44 0.54 -19.18 -16.51
N GLN A 45 1.30 -18.70 -15.53
CA GLN A 45 1.00 -18.82 -14.08
C GLN A 45 0.31 -17.54 -13.57
N SER A 46 -0.83 -17.18 -14.17
CA SER A 46 -1.55 -15.93 -13.89
C SER A 46 -1.93 -15.78 -12.41
N GLN A 47 -2.38 -16.86 -11.78
CA GLN A 47 -2.73 -16.94 -10.37
C GLN A 47 -1.55 -16.55 -9.46
N ASN A 48 -0.41 -17.22 -9.62
CA ASN A 48 0.78 -16.94 -8.82
C ASN A 48 1.32 -15.54 -9.12
N ALA A 49 1.21 -15.09 -10.37
CA ALA A 49 1.62 -13.74 -10.78
C ALA A 49 0.82 -12.67 -10.04
N ILE A 50 -0.52 -12.81 -9.95
CA ILE A 50 -1.40 -11.91 -9.20
C ILE A 50 -0.96 -11.80 -7.75
N SER A 51 -0.71 -12.93 -7.08
CA SER A 51 -0.31 -12.92 -5.67
C SER A 51 1.03 -12.21 -5.48
N HIS A 52 1.98 -12.42 -6.39
CA HIS A 52 3.27 -11.73 -6.38
C HIS A 52 3.15 -10.22 -6.63
N LEU A 53 2.22 -9.77 -7.47
CA LEU A 53 1.94 -8.33 -7.61
C LEU A 53 1.46 -7.73 -6.27
N ILE A 54 0.55 -8.41 -5.57
CA ILE A 54 -0.01 -7.94 -4.29
C ILE A 54 1.06 -7.93 -3.20
N LEU A 55 1.87 -8.99 -3.11
CA LEU A 55 3.01 -9.06 -2.17
C LEU A 55 4.05 -7.96 -2.43
N GLY A 56 4.37 -7.68 -3.70
CA GLY A 56 5.25 -6.57 -4.06
C GLY A 56 4.71 -5.23 -3.59
N SER A 57 3.39 -5.04 -3.67
CA SER A 57 2.71 -3.83 -3.22
C SER A 57 2.75 -3.68 -1.69
N GLU A 58 2.52 -4.77 -0.94
CA GLU A 58 2.64 -4.78 0.52
C GLU A 58 4.05 -4.42 0.99
N GLU A 59 5.08 -4.96 0.34
CA GLU A 59 6.48 -4.63 0.66
C GLU A 59 6.83 -3.18 0.28
N LEU A 60 6.25 -2.66 -0.81
CA LEU A 60 6.45 -1.27 -1.18
C LEU A 60 5.83 -0.32 -0.13
N VAL A 61 4.63 -0.62 0.39
CA VAL A 61 4.05 0.12 1.51
C VAL A 61 4.92 0.04 2.75
N LYS A 62 5.40 -1.15 3.12
CA LYS A 62 6.35 -1.29 4.23
C LYS A 62 7.58 -0.39 4.03
N SER A 63 8.12 -0.34 2.82
CA SER A 63 9.29 0.50 2.51
C SER A 63 9.01 2.00 2.67
N PHE A 64 7.81 2.44 2.30
CA PHE A 64 7.39 3.84 2.48
C PHE A 64 7.36 4.24 3.96
N TRP A 65 6.81 3.40 4.83
CA TRP A 65 6.82 3.67 6.27
C TRP A 65 8.22 3.61 6.87
N CYS A 66 9.08 2.69 6.42
CA CYS A 66 10.50 2.68 6.78
C CYS A 66 11.20 3.98 6.36
N LEU A 67 10.86 4.54 5.20
CA LEU A 67 11.41 5.81 4.73
C LEU A 67 11.04 6.95 5.69
N LEU A 68 9.77 7.05 6.09
CA LEU A 68 9.36 8.07 7.07
C LEU A 68 10.10 7.90 8.41
N MET A 69 10.24 6.67 8.90
CA MET A 69 11.02 6.39 10.13
C MET A 69 12.50 6.77 9.99
N SER A 70 13.09 6.57 8.81
CA SER A 70 14.48 6.98 8.54
C SER A 70 14.68 8.50 8.59
N ARG A 71 13.58 9.26 8.44
CA ARG A 71 13.51 10.72 8.48
C ARG A 71 12.96 11.25 9.81
N ASN A 72 13.13 10.48 10.90
CA ASN A 72 12.71 10.83 12.26
C ASN A 72 11.20 11.01 12.49
N ILE A 73 10.33 10.60 11.56
CA ILE A 73 8.89 10.62 11.82
C ILE A 73 8.54 9.54 12.84
N ASN A 74 7.99 9.95 14.00
CA ASN A 74 7.70 9.04 15.09
C ASN A 74 6.41 8.24 14.88
N LEU A 75 6.44 7.26 13.97
CA LEU A 75 5.29 6.37 13.73
C LEU A 75 5.12 5.30 14.81
N LYS A 76 6.10 5.11 15.71
CA LYS A 76 6.05 4.10 16.77
C LYS A 76 4.89 4.33 17.75
N GLN A 77 4.37 5.56 17.84
CA GLN A 77 3.20 5.88 18.64
C GLN A 77 1.88 5.33 18.08
N LEU A 78 1.87 4.87 16.82
CA LEU A 78 0.68 4.32 16.18
C LEU A 78 0.49 2.84 16.54
N PRO A 79 -0.70 2.43 17.02
CA PRO A 79 -0.97 1.04 17.44
C PRO A 79 -0.75 -0.02 16.36
N TRP A 80 -0.84 0.36 15.08
CA TRP A 80 -0.66 -0.53 13.94
C TRP A 80 0.79 -0.60 13.44
N PHE A 81 1.67 0.33 13.84
CA PHE A 81 3.00 0.43 13.26
C PHE A 81 3.84 -0.83 13.50
N THR A 82 3.77 -1.40 14.70
CA THR A 82 4.48 -2.64 15.01
C THR A 82 3.97 -3.79 14.15
N LYS A 83 2.65 -3.86 13.95
CA LYS A 83 1.95 -4.89 13.15
C LYS A 83 2.29 -4.80 11.66
N LEU A 84 2.69 -3.64 11.14
CA LEU A 84 3.13 -3.47 9.75
C LEU A 84 4.17 -4.52 9.32
N PHE A 85 5.04 -4.94 10.25
CA PHE A 85 6.18 -5.80 9.93
C PHE A 85 5.89 -7.30 9.98
N TYR A 86 4.84 -7.72 10.69
CA TYR A 86 4.53 -9.14 10.89
C TYR A 86 3.10 -9.54 10.53
N ASN A 87 2.20 -8.57 10.29
CA ASN A 87 0.82 -8.83 9.92
C ASN A 87 0.52 -8.25 8.53
N HIS A 88 0.38 -9.13 7.54
CA HIS A 88 0.05 -8.75 6.16
C HIS A 88 -1.29 -8.01 6.06
N LYS A 89 -2.28 -8.34 6.91
CA LYS A 89 -3.57 -7.65 6.92
C LYS A 89 -3.40 -6.17 7.22
N VAL A 90 -2.47 -5.79 8.10
CA VAL A 90 -2.21 -4.37 8.38
C VAL A 90 -1.60 -3.66 7.17
N ARG A 91 -0.65 -4.28 6.47
CA ARG A 91 -0.10 -3.70 5.22
C ARG A 91 -1.20 -3.53 4.16
N HIS A 92 -2.09 -4.51 4.08
CA HIS A 92 -3.21 -4.51 3.16
C HIS A 92 -4.27 -3.45 3.51
N GLU A 93 -4.64 -3.30 4.77
CA GLU A 93 -5.55 -2.26 5.23
C GLU A 93 -4.96 -0.86 5.00
N LEU A 94 -3.65 -0.68 5.19
CA LEU A 94 -2.98 0.58 4.85
C LEU A 94 -3.00 0.84 3.33
N LEU A 95 -2.76 -0.18 2.49
CA LEU A 95 -2.94 -0.06 1.03
C LEU A 95 -4.36 0.40 0.69
N LYS A 96 -5.37 -0.22 1.30
CA LYS A 96 -6.77 0.08 1.03
C LYS A 96 -7.18 1.47 1.51
N ASP A 97 -6.91 1.82 2.76
CA ASP A 97 -7.43 3.03 3.40
C ASP A 97 -6.60 4.26 3.03
N PHE A 98 -5.30 4.22 3.32
CA PHE A 98 -4.42 5.38 3.15
C PHE A 98 -4.31 5.76 1.67
N PHE A 99 -4.17 4.76 0.79
CA PHE A 99 -4.01 5.06 -0.63
C PHE A 99 -5.30 5.57 -1.28
N SER A 100 -6.48 5.13 -0.82
CA SER A 100 -7.75 5.66 -1.32
C SER A 100 -7.95 7.13 -0.90
N VAL A 101 -7.57 7.47 0.34
CA VAL A 101 -7.56 8.87 0.80
C VAL A 101 -6.52 9.68 0.02
N TYR A 102 -5.32 9.14 -0.18
CA TYR A 102 -4.29 9.78 -0.99
C TYR A 102 -4.77 10.06 -2.41
N LEU A 103 -5.39 9.10 -3.10
CA LEU A 103 -5.95 9.32 -4.44
C LEU A 103 -7.05 10.38 -4.43
N PHE A 104 -7.90 10.42 -3.42
CA PHE A 104 -8.93 11.46 -3.33
C PHE A 104 -8.32 12.88 -3.25
N VAL A 105 -7.26 13.04 -2.45
CA VAL A 105 -6.67 14.37 -2.18
C VAL A 105 -5.60 14.75 -3.22
N PHE A 106 -4.72 13.82 -3.59
CA PHE A 106 -3.46 14.04 -4.32
C PHE A 106 -3.38 13.40 -5.70
N ASN A 107 -4.45 12.75 -6.19
CA ASN A 107 -4.38 12.17 -7.53
C ASN A 107 -4.05 13.27 -8.56
N SER A 108 -2.83 13.15 -9.08
CA SER A 108 -2.19 14.08 -10.01
C SER A 108 -2.57 13.81 -11.46
N THR A 109 -3.17 12.66 -11.75
CA THR A 109 -3.70 12.33 -13.09
C THR A 109 -5.11 12.90 -13.28
N LEU A 110 -5.73 13.42 -12.23
CA LEU A 110 -7.02 14.13 -12.30
C LEU A 110 -6.81 15.64 -12.31
N PRO A 111 -7.67 16.41 -13.01
CA PRO A 111 -7.50 17.85 -13.12
C PRO A 111 -7.47 18.51 -11.74
N THR A 112 -6.50 19.40 -11.52
CA THR A 112 -6.44 20.23 -10.32
C THR A 112 -7.36 21.42 -10.47
N ARG A 113 -7.98 21.86 -9.36
CA ARG A 113 -8.75 23.11 -9.35
C ARG A 113 -7.85 24.29 -9.65
N SER A 114 -8.28 25.18 -10.54
CA SER A 114 -7.61 26.44 -10.86
C SER A 114 -8.49 27.64 -10.50
N LYS A 115 -7.87 28.78 -10.18
CA LYS A 115 -8.62 30.04 -9.97
C LYS A 115 -9.29 30.41 -11.30
N GLY A 116 -10.63 30.37 -11.31
CA GLY A 116 -11.46 30.64 -12.50
C GLY A 116 -12.23 29.42 -13.03
N ASP A 117 -12.06 28.23 -12.43
CA ASP A 117 -12.82 27.05 -12.83
C ASP A 117 -14.32 27.19 -12.54
N SER A 118 -15.15 26.78 -13.50
CA SER A 118 -16.60 26.77 -13.35
C SER A 118 -17.04 25.80 -12.24
N LEU A 119 -18.18 26.07 -11.60
CA LEU A 119 -18.76 25.21 -10.57
C LEU A 119 -18.99 23.77 -11.09
N LEU A 120 -19.42 23.63 -12.35
CA LEU A 120 -19.57 22.32 -13.00
C LEU A 120 -18.24 21.55 -13.13
N LYS A 121 -17.16 22.22 -13.53
CA LYS A 121 -15.82 21.62 -13.60
C LYS A 121 -15.34 21.18 -12.21
N ASN A 122 -15.59 21.98 -11.18
CA ASN A 122 -15.26 21.63 -9.80
C ASN A 122 -16.02 20.41 -9.28
N ILE A 123 -17.31 20.26 -9.66
CA ILE A 123 -18.12 19.07 -9.35
C ILE A 123 -17.57 17.86 -10.11
N GLN A 124 -17.26 17.99 -11.40
CA GLN A 124 -16.70 16.90 -12.20
C GLN A 124 -15.37 16.40 -11.63
N ILE A 125 -14.48 17.31 -11.23
CA ILE A 125 -13.21 16.97 -10.57
C ILE A 125 -13.48 16.19 -9.28
N LEU A 126 -14.38 16.67 -8.43
CA LEU A 126 -14.73 16.00 -7.18
C LEU A 126 -15.30 14.59 -7.42
N LEU A 127 -16.24 14.46 -8.36
CA LEU A 127 -16.82 13.16 -8.73
C LEU A 127 -15.77 12.20 -9.26
N SER A 128 -14.90 12.64 -10.17
CA SER A 128 -13.83 11.77 -10.73
C SER A 128 -12.86 11.26 -9.66
N ARG A 129 -12.51 12.12 -8.69
CA ARG A 129 -11.69 11.76 -7.53
C ARG A 129 -12.40 10.75 -6.63
N SER A 130 -13.69 10.98 -6.34
CA SER A 130 -14.51 10.07 -5.55
C SER A 130 -14.65 8.69 -6.21
N VAL A 131 -14.94 8.64 -7.51
CA VAL A 131 -15.06 7.37 -8.25
C VAL A 131 -13.72 6.62 -8.25
N SER A 132 -12.61 7.31 -8.50
CA SER A 132 -11.27 6.69 -8.51
C SER A 132 -10.89 6.15 -7.13
N ALA A 133 -11.09 6.95 -6.07
CA ALA A 133 -10.82 6.54 -4.70
C ALA A 133 -11.70 5.35 -4.27
N TYR A 134 -12.99 5.37 -4.60
CA TYR A 134 -13.93 4.29 -4.30
C TYR A 134 -13.59 3.00 -5.07
N GLY A 135 -13.23 3.12 -6.35
CA GLY A 135 -12.76 2.00 -7.17
C GLY A 135 -11.51 1.37 -6.60
N ASN A 136 -10.51 2.18 -6.25
CA ASN A 136 -9.28 1.72 -5.60
C ASN A 136 -9.57 1.03 -4.26
N TYR A 137 -10.38 1.64 -3.40
CA TYR A 137 -10.78 1.06 -2.11
C TYR A 137 -11.41 -0.33 -2.28
N ASN A 138 -12.38 -0.47 -3.18
CA ASN A 138 -13.07 -1.72 -3.40
C ASN A 138 -12.22 -2.78 -4.09
N TRP A 139 -11.28 -2.38 -4.93
CA TRP A 139 -10.33 -3.30 -5.52
C TRP A 139 -9.36 -3.82 -4.46
N TRP A 140 -8.72 -2.94 -3.69
CA TRP A 140 -7.83 -3.37 -2.61
C TRP A 140 -8.58 -4.23 -1.60
N LYS A 141 -9.78 -3.86 -1.15
CA LYS A 141 -10.61 -4.71 -0.26
C LYS A 141 -10.71 -6.17 -0.73
N ARG A 142 -10.84 -6.39 -2.04
CA ARG A 142 -10.92 -7.73 -2.64
C ARG A 142 -9.56 -8.37 -2.91
N ALA A 143 -8.49 -7.57 -2.98
CA ALA A 143 -7.17 -8.06 -3.30
C ALA A 143 -6.57 -8.95 -2.19
N ASP A 144 -6.95 -8.81 -0.91
CA ASP A 144 -6.48 -9.75 0.12
C ASP A 144 -7.07 -11.14 -0.10
N ASP A 145 -8.38 -11.20 -0.36
CA ASP A 145 -9.08 -12.45 -0.70
C ASP A 145 -8.51 -13.04 -2.00
N LEU A 146 -8.29 -12.21 -3.02
CA LEU A 146 -7.69 -12.62 -4.29
C LEU A 146 -6.30 -13.24 -4.09
N LYS A 147 -5.46 -12.63 -3.25
CA LYS A 147 -4.13 -13.19 -2.91
C LYS A 147 -4.25 -14.55 -2.23
N GLN A 148 -5.25 -14.76 -1.37
CA GLN A 148 -5.47 -16.07 -0.73
C GLN A 148 -5.94 -17.11 -1.74
N GLN A 149 -6.94 -16.77 -2.55
CA GLN A 149 -7.53 -17.64 -3.59
C GLN A 149 -6.55 -18.01 -4.70
N THR A 150 -5.52 -17.20 -4.93
CA THR A 150 -4.50 -17.47 -5.94
C THR A 150 -3.37 -18.37 -5.44
N PHE A 151 -3.27 -18.61 -4.13
CA PHE A 151 -2.26 -19.50 -3.52
C PHE A 151 -2.86 -20.81 -3.02
N TYR A 152 -4.09 -20.79 -2.52
CA TYR A 152 -4.69 -21.91 -1.83
C TYR A 152 -5.92 -22.40 -2.59
N VAL A 153 -6.04 -23.72 -2.72
CA VAL A 153 -7.32 -24.35 -3.02
C VAL A 153 -8.20 -24.18 -1.79
N ASP A 154 -9.39 -23.64 -1.99
CA ASP A 154 -10.35 -23.39 -0.92
C ASP A 154 -11.70 -24.09 -1.22
N PHE A 155 -12.56 -24.20 -0.22
CA PHE A 155 -13.89 -24.78 -0.35
C PHE A 155 -14.94 -23.84 0.23
N LYS A 156 -15.69 -23.17 -0.66
CA LYS A 156 -16.79 -22.27 -0.29
C LYS A 156 -17.95 -22.49 -1.24
N ASP A 157 -18.87 -23.37 -0.83
CA ASP A 157 -19.99 -23.86 -1.65
C ASP A 157 -19.54 -24.55 -2.97
N GLY A 158 -18.27 -24.97 -3.02
CA GLY A 158 -17.61 -25.56 -4.18
C GLY A 158 -16.08 -25.42 -4.08
N ILE A 159 -15.34 -26.15 -4.93
CA ILE A 159 -13.89 -26.04 -5.01
C ILE A 159 -13.53 -24.72 -5.69
N LEU A 160 -12.73 -23.90 -5.00
CA LEU A 160 -12.06 -22.75 -5.58
C LEU A 160 -10.62 -23.15 -5.90
N ASP A 161 -10.37 -23.41 -7.19
CA ASP A 161 -9.03 -23.74 -7.68
C ASP A 161 -8.32 -22.46 -8.18
N PRO A 162 -7.10 -22.14 -7.69
CA PRO A 162 -6.29 -21.07 -8.25
C PRO A 162 -6.13 -21.12 -9.77
N SER A 163 -6.21 -22.29 -10.41
CA SER A 163 -6.15 -22.43 -11.87
C SER A 163 -7.29 -21.72 -12.61
N SER A 164 -8.37 -21.35 -11.91
CA SER A 164 -9.49 -20.60 -12.46
C SER A 164 -9.15 -19.13 -12.79
N PHE A 165 -8.06 -18.58 -12.25
CA PHE A 165 -7.61 -17.22 -12.58
C PHE A 165 -6.92 -17.17 -13.94
N THR A 166 -7.38 -16.26 -14.78
CA THR A 166 -6.98 -16.13 -16.18
C THR A 166 -5.93 -15.03 -16.39
N LYS A 167 -5.38 -14.96 -17.61
CA LYS A 167 -4.56 -13.82 -18.04
C LYS A 167 -5.30 -12.48 -17.93
N ALA A 168 -6.63 -12.49 -18.15
CA ALA A 168 -7.43 -11.27 -18.01
C ALA A 168 -7.45 -10.79 -16.55
N ASP A 169 -7.60 -11.71 -15.58
CA ASP A 169 -7.54 -11.39 -14.15
C ASP A 169 -6.17 -10.82 -13.77
N TYR A 170 -5.09 -11.41 -14.31
CA TYR A 170 -3.75 -10.88 -14.13
C TYR A 170 -3.62 -9.45 -14.68
N HIS A 171 -4.09 -9.18 -15.90
CA HIS A 171 -4.02 -7.83 -16.48
C HIS A 171 -4.84 -6.80 -15.68
N ILE A 172 -6.00 -7.19 -15.15
CA ILE A 172 -6.78 -6.33 -14.26
C ILE A 172 -5.95 -6.00 -13.01
N ALA A 173 -5.37 -7.01 -12.35
CA ALA A 173 -4.53 -6.79 -11.18
C ALA A 173 -3.30 -5.92 -11.49
N LEU A 174 -2.65 -6.18 -12.62
CA LEU A 174 -1.49 -5.42 -13.10
C LEU A 174 -1.83 -3.94 -13.30
N ASN A 175 -3.00 -3.60 -13.84
CA ASN A 175 -3.41 -2.22 -14.06
C ASN A 175 -3.55 -1.44 -12.74
N TYR A 176 -4.27 -2.01 -11.76
CA TYR A 176 -4.39 -1.38 -10.44
C TYR A 176 -3.04 -1.21 -9.75
N ILE A 177 -2.18 -2.23 -9.84
CA ILE A 177 -0.87 -2.22 -9.18
C ILE A 177 0.12 -1.29 -9.90
N THR A 178 0.00 -1.12 -11.22
CA THR A 178 0.80 -0.15 -11.97
C THR A 178 0.48 1.27 -11.52
N LEU A 179 -0.81 1.63 -11.45
CA LEU A 179 -1.25 2.92 -10.93
C LEU A 179 -0.75 3.15 -9.49
N PHE A 180 -0.92 2.14 -8.63
CA PHE A 180 -0.40 2.18 -7.27
C PHE A 180 1.12 2.43 -7.21
N LYS A 181 1.92 1.70 -8.01
CA LYS A 181 3.37 1.84 -8.05
C LYS A 181 3.81 3.24 -8.50
N GLU A 182 3.16 3.79 -9.52
CA GLU A 182 3.47 5.13 -10.02
C GLU A 182 3.27 6.19 -8.94
N ASP A 183 2.11 6.17 -8.31
CA ASP A 183 1.74 7.15 -7.28
C ASP A 183 2.53 6.97 -5.99
N MET A 184 2.81 5.73 -5.58
CA MET A 184 3.75 5.46 -4.48
C MET A 184 5.16 5.95 -4.81
N GLY A 185 5.59 5.80 -6.08
CA GLY A 185 6.84 6.36 -6.58
C GLY A 185 6.89 7.88 -6.46
N LYS A 186 5.82 8.58 -6.86
CA LYS A 186 5.69 10.04 -6.70
C LYS A 186 5.73 10.44 -5.22
N LEU A 187 5.06 9.69 -4.34
CA LEU A 187 5.05 9.97 -2.90
C LEU A 187 6.45 9.81 -2.29
N ILE A 188 7.15 8.71 -2.61
CA ILE A 188 8.54 8.49 -2.18
C ILE A 188 9.46 9.60 -2.71
N ALA A 189 9.33 9.98 -3.98
CA ALA A 189 10.11 11.06 -4.57
C ALA A 189 9.84 12.41 -3.86
N LYS A 190 8.57 12.71 -3.56
CA LYS A 190 8.19 13.91 -2.80
C LYS A 190 8.83 13.90 -1.42
N VAL A 191 8.71 12.82 -0.65
CA VAL A 191 9.35 12.71 0.69
C VAL A 191 10.87 12.92 0.60
N ASN A 192 11.53 12.34 -0.40
CA ASN A 192 12.97 12.52 -0.61
C ASN A 192 13.36 13.95 -1.00
N SER A 193 12.48 14.70 -1.66
CA SER A 193 12.72 16.09 -2.06
C SER A 193 12.56 17.11 -0.92
N LEU A 194 11.85 16.75 0.15
CA LEU A 194 11.58 17.65 1.27
C LEU A 194 12.74 17.62 2.27
N SER A 195 13.05 18.78 2.87
CA SER A 195 13.85 18.85 4.09
C SER A 195 13.12 18.17 5.26
N ASP A 196 13.85 17.85 6.34
CA ASP A 196 13.23 17.23 7.52
C ASP A 196 12.13 18.12 8.10
N GLN A 197 12.33 19.43 8.16
CA GLN A 197 11.33 20.37 8.67
C GLN A 197 10.07 20.40 7.79
N GLU A 198 10.22 20.48 6.47
CA GLU A 198 9.07 20.48 5.56
C GLU A 198 8.30 19.15 5.62
N LEU A 199 9.00 18.02 5.80
CA LEU A 199 8.35 16.73 5.98
C LEU A 199 7.54 16.68 7.28
N HIS A 200 8.07 17.18 8.39
CA HIS A 200 7.32 17.26 9.65
C HIS A 200 6.08 18.14 9.51
N ASN A 201 6.23 19.33 8.91
CA ASN A 201 5.11 20.23 8.63
C ASN A 201 4.05 19.53 7.77
N LEU A 202 4.46 18.79 6.75
CA LEU A 202 3.54 18.04 5.90
C LEU A 202 2.75 16.98 6.70
N ILE A 203 3.43 16.20 7.55
CA ILE A 203 2.78 15.18 8.39
C ILE A 203 1.79 15.81 9.38
N ASP A 204 2.15 16.97 9.94
CA ASP A 204 1.30 17.73 10.88
C ASP A 204 0.09 18.36 10.17
N GLU A 205 0.29 18.96 9.00
CA GLU A 205 -0.77 19.52 8.15
C GLU A 205 -1.78 18.45 7.71
N PHE A 206 -1.29 17.24 7.44
CA PHE A 206 -2.16 16.10 7.16
C PHE A 206 -2.99 15.63 8.35
N GLN A 207 -2.71 16.15 9.55
CA GLN A 207 -3.24 15.65 10.82
C GLN A 207 -3.22 14.12 10.83
N PHE A 208 -2.11 13.54 10.36
CA PHE A 208 -2.02 12.12 10.02
C PHE A 208 -2.46 11.22 11.18
N PHE A 209 -2.10 11.61 12.40
CA PHE A 209 -2.48 10.93 13.64
C PHE A 209 -3.97 11.05 13.98
N GLU A 210 -4.60 12.19 13.70
CA GLU A 210 -6.05 12.37 13.90
C GLU A 210 -6.86 11.59 12.86
N ILE A 211 -6.41 11.57 11.61
CA ILE A 211 -7.03 10.72 10.57
C ILE A 211 -6.97 9.25 10.97
N ASP A 212 -5.82 8.78 11.47
CA ASP A 212 -5.71 7.40 11.95
C ASP A 212 -6.61 7.11 13.16
N LYS A 213 -6.72 8.06 14.09
CA LYS A 213 -7.62 7.94 15.25
C LYS A 213 -9.09 7.84 14.81
N LEU A 214 -9.55 8.73 13.94
CA LEU A 214 -10.90 8.70 13.38
C LEU A 214 -11.17 7.39 12.62
N ARG A 215 -10.18 6.90 11.87
CA ARG A 215 -10.25 5.60 11.21
C ARG A 215 -10.46 4.47 12.22
N GLN A 216 -9.68 4.42 13.30
CA GLN A 216 -9.82 3.39 14.34
C GLN A 216 -11.18 3.45 15.04
N GLU A 217 -11.72 4.64 15.27
CA GLU A 217 -13.06 4.84 15.85
C GLU A 217 -14.17 4.32 14.90
N ALA A 218 -14.06 4.61 13.60
CA ALA A 218 -15.01 4.11 12.59
C ALA A 218 -15.01 2.58 12.44
N TYR A 219 -13.91 1.90 12.82
CA TYR A 219 -13.84 0.43 12.84
C TYR A 219 -14.33 -0.21 14.13
N LYS A 220 -14.34 0.53 15.26
CA LYS A 220 -14.92 0.03 16.52
C LYS A 220 -16.45 0.03 16.52
N SER A 221 -17.08 0.79 15.62
CA SER A 221 -18.53 0.91 15.48
C SER A 221 -19.16 -0.08 14.48
N ARG A 222 -18.37 -1.03 13.97
CA ARG A 222 -18.82 -2.15 13.13
C ARG A 222 -18.51 -3.47 13.83
#